data_AF-A0A1B6E2C8-F1
#
_entry.id   AF-A0A1B6E2C8-F1
#
_cell.length_a   1.000
_cell.length_b   1.000
_cell.length_c   1.000
_cell.angle_alpha   90.00
_cell.angle_beta   90.00
_cell.angle_gamma   90.00
#
_symmetry.space_group_name_H-M   'P 1'
#
loop_
_entity.id
_entity.type
_entity.pdbx_description
1 polymer ?
#
loop_
_entity_poly.entity_id
_entity_poly.type
_entity_poly.pdbx_seq_one_letter_code
_entity_poly.pdbx_strand_id
1 'polypeptide(L)'
;SCLPEYVGVPPNCKPECISNSECSSHLACINQKCKDPCPGTCGTNAMCRVVSHTPQCVCSVGFIGDPFVECTLQQSSPIQETSTPCSPSPCGSNAVCREQNGAGSCTC
;
A
#
# COMPACT_ATOMS: atom_id res chain seq x y z
N SER A 1 30.69 21.18 -30.04
CA SER A 1 29.39 20.82 -29.43
C SER A 1 29.64 20.22 -28.05
N CYS A 2 28.68 20.29 -27.13
CA CYS A 2 28.80 19.63 -25.83
C CYS A 2 28.75 18.10 -25.98
N LEU A 3 29.18 17.37 -24.93
CA LEU A 3 29.05 15.91 -24.86
C LEU A 3 27.58 15.47 -25.01
N PRO A 4 27.30 14.25 -25.48
CA PRO A 4 25.96 13.69 -25.42
C PRO A 4 25.45 13.73 -23.97
N GLU A 5 24.20 14.16 -23.78
CA GLU A 5 23.53 14.45 -22.49
C GLU A 5 23.86 15.81 -21.84
N TYR A 6 24.80 16.60 -22.37
CA TYR A 6 25.09 17.95 -21.86
C TYR A 6 24.47 19.02 -22.78
N VAL A 7 23.72 19.93 -22.18
CA VAL A 7 23.06 21.04 -22.86
C VAL A 7 23.82 22.35 -22.67
N GLY A 8 23.78 23.21 -23.69
CA GLY A 8 24.42 24.53 -23.66
C GLY A 8 25.49 24.70 -24.74
N VAL A 9 26.36 25.68 -24.52
CA VAL A 9 27.42 26.07 -25.45
C VAL A 9 28.77 25.99 -24.73
N PRO A 10 29.79 25.34 -25.30
CA PRO A 10 31.14 25.34 -24.73
C PRO A 10 31.63 26.78 -24.48
N PRO A 11 32.27 27.08 -23.33
CA PRO A 11 32.73 26.16 -22.28
C PRO A 11 31.69 25.82 -21.19
N ASN A 12 30.52 26.46 -21.20
CA ASN A 12 29.47 26.30 -20.18
C ASN A 12 28.50 25.15 -20.53
N CYS A 13 29.03 23.97 -20.85
CA CYS A 13 28.22 22.78 -20.99
C CYS A 13 27.73 22.34 -19.61
N LYS A 14 26.42 22.21 -19.43
CA LYS A 14 25.83 21.76 -18.17
C LYS A 14 24.99 20.50 -18.38
N PRO A 15 24.91 19.61 -17.39
CA PRO A 15 23.96 18.51 -17.43
C PRO A 15 22.51 19.02 -17.41
N GLU A 16 21.55 18.13 -17.64
CA GLU A 16 20.12 18.45 -17.56
C GLU A 16 19.71 18.82 -16.13
N CYS A 17 20.26 18.14 -15.13
CA CYS A 17 20.10 18.48 -13.72
C CYS A 17 21.37 18.15 -12.91
N ILE A 18 21.59 18.89 -11.83
CA ILE A 18 22.60 18.62 -10.79
C ILE A 18 21.90 18.31 -9.47
N SER A 19 20.74 18.92 -9.23
CA SER A 19 19.90 18.69 -8.05
C SER A 19 18.47 18.34 -8.43
N ASN A 20 17.78 17.62 -7.54
CA ASN A 20 16.37 17.27 -7.70
C ASN A 20 15.48 18.51 -7.91
N SER A 21 15.82 19.65 -7.29
CA SER A 21 15.08 20.91 -7.42
C SER A 21 15.05 21.49 -8.84
N GLU A 22 15.93 21.02 -9.75
CA GLU A 22 15.92 21.41 -11.15
C GLU A 22 14.91 20.60 -11.99
N CYS A 23 14.43 19.49 -11.44
CA CYS A 23 13.43 18.64 -12.05
C CYS A 23 12.02 19.03 -11.62
N SER A 24 11.02 18.58 -12.37
CA SER A 24 9.62 18.67 -11.94
C SER A 24 9.38 17.81 -10.69
N SER A 25 8.35 18.12 -9.90
CA SER A 25 8.04 17.44 -8.63
C SER A 25 7.84 15.92 -8.76
N HIS A 26 7.50 15.47 -9.96
CA HIS A 26 7.28 14.06 -10.32
C HIS A 26 8.53 13.35 -10.87
N LEU A 27 9.67 14.05 -10.98
CA LEU A 27 10.93 13.53 -11.52
C LEU A 27 12.04 13.70 -10.48
N ALA A 28 13.07 12.87 -10.55
CA ALA A 28 14.26 12.99 -9.71
C ALA A 28 15.51 13.13 -10.59
N CYS A 29 16.55 13.76 -10.06
CA CYS A 29 17.81 13.89 -10.77
C CYS A 29 18.61 12.58 -10.63
N ILE A 30 18.54 11.73 -11.65
CA ILE A 30 19.18 10.41 -11.68
C ILE A 30 20.18 10.39 -12.83
N ASN A 31 21.46 10.19 -12.51
CA ASN A 31 22.55 10.24 -13.49
C ASN A 31 22.56 11.56 -14.30
N GLN A 32 22.38 12.69 -13.61
CA GLN A 32 22.40 14.02 -14.23
C GLN A 32 21.27 14.28 -15.26
N LYS A 33 20.18 13.50 -15.18
CA LYS A 33 18.94 13.66 -15.94
C LYS A 33 17.70 13.60 -15.06
N CYS A 34 16.66 14.33 -15.43
CA CYS A 34 15.37 14.22 -14.77
C CYS A 34 14.65 12.96 -15.25
N LYS A 35 14.62 11.93 -14.40
CA LYS A 35 13.98 10.64 -14.67
C LYS A 35 12.97 10.31 -13.60
N ASP A 36 12.00 9.48 -13.97
CA ASP A 36 11.02 8.96 -13.02
C ASP A 36 11.72 7.98 -12.05
N PRO A 37 11.64 8.18 -10.72
CA PRO A 37 12.21 7.28 -9.72
C PRO A 37 11.32 6.07 -9.36
N CYS A 38 10.11 5.95 -9.90
CA CYS A 38 9.20 4.83 -9.66
C CYS A 38 9.62 3.45 -10.21
N PRO A 39 10.17 3.31 -11.44
CA PRO A 39 10.41 2.01 -12.02
C PRO A 39 11.45 1.21 -11.19
N GLY A 40 11.00 0.10 -10.60
CA GLY A 40 11.84 -0.78 -9.78
C GLY A 40 11.83 -0.49 -8.28
N THR A 41 11.05 0.48 -7.81
CA THR A 41 11.03 0.88 -6.39
C THR A 41 9.91 0.22 -5.57
N CYS A 42 8.73 0.01 -6.17
CA CYS A 42 7.56 -0.52 -5.46
C CYS A 42 7.33 -2.01 -5.73
N GLY A 43 6.72 -2.69 -4.75
CA GLY A 43 6.38 -4.10 -4.82
C GLY A 43 5.14 -4.40 -5.68
N THR A 44 4.78 -5.68 -5.76
CA THR A 44 3.61 -6.14 -6.52
C THR A 44 2.31 -5.62 -5.91
N ASN A 45 1.35 -5.22 -6.75
CA ASN A 45 0.05 -4.63 -6.36
C ASN A 45 0.16 -3.29 -5.59
N ALA A 46 1.31 -2.63 -5.62
CA ALA A 46 1.50 -1.29 -5.11
C ALA A 46 1.45 -0.23 -6.23
N MET A 47 0.90 0.93 -5.93
CA MET A 47 0.95 2.13 -6.76
C MET A 47 2.14 2.99 -6.33
N CYS A 48 2.98 3.37 -7.29
CA CYS A 48 4.04 4.34 -7.05
C CYS A 48 3.54 5.77 -7.28
N ARG A 49 3.85 6.68 -6.36
CA ARG A 49 3.64 8.11 -6.51
C ARG A 49 4.91 8.84 -6.11
N VAL A 50 5.35 9.76 -6.95
CA VAL A 50 6.50 10.62 -6.63
C VAL A 50 6.03 11.84 -5.86
N VAL A 51 6.60 12.05 -4.68
CA VAL A 51 6.35 13.20 -3.80
C VAL A 51 7.68 13.85 -3.48
N SER A 52 7.85 15.12 -3.86
CA SER A 52 9.11 15.86 -3.66
C SER A 52 10.34 15.11 -4.17
N HIS A 53 10.29 14.65 -5.43
CA HIS A 53 11.37 13.89 -6.09
C HIS A 53 11.69 12.53 -5.44
N THR A 54 10.87 12.09 -4.48
CA THR A 54 11.05 10.82 -3.77
C THR A 54 9.93 9.86 -4.16
N PRO A 55 10.23 8.62 -4.57
CA PRO A 55 9.21 7.62 -4.84
C PRO A 55 8.56 7.16 -3.52
N GLN A 56 7.24 7.22 -3.48
CA GLN A 56 6.43 6.73 -2.37
C GLN A 56 5.53 5.61 -2.87
N CYS A 57 5.63 4.44 -2.25
CA CYS A 57 4.84 3.27 -2.59
C CYS A 57 3.62 3.17 -1.66
N VAL A 58 2.45 2.92 -2.24
CA VAL A 58 1.19 2.76 -1.51
C VAL A 58 0.45 1.55 -2.07
N CYS A 59 -0.10 0.68 -1.22
CA CYS A 59 -0.90 -0.44 -1.70
C CYS A 59 -2.14 0.04 -2.46
N SER A 60 -2.51 -0.68 -3.51
CA SER A 60 -3.73 -0.41 -4.28
C SER A 60 -4.97 -0.52 -3.40
N VAL A 61 -6.06 0.14 -3.80
CA VAL A 61 -7.33 0.12 -3.04
C VAL A 61 -7.79 -1.33 -2.84
N GLY A 62 -8.03 -1.73 -1.59
CA GLY A 62 -8.42 -3.09 -1.23
C GLY A 62 -7.25 -4.06 -1.06
N PHE A 63 -6.00 -3.59 -1.10
CA PHE A 63 -4.81 -4.37 -0.76
C PHE A 63 -4.15 -3.85 0.51
N ILE A 64 -3.59 -4.75 1.31
CA ILE A 64 -2.85 -4.48 2.54
C ILE A 64 -1.53 -5.23 2.56
N GLY A 65 -0.56 -4.75 3.34
CA GLY A 65 0.76 -5.36 3.47
C GLY A 65 1.87 -4.33 3.34
N ASP A 66 3.03 -4.77 2.85
CA ASP A 66 4.20 -3.92 2.65
C ASP A 66 4.27 -3.45 1.18
N PRO A 67 4.12 -2.14 0.91
CA PRO A 67 4.11 -1.61 -0.46
C PRO A 67 5.47 -1.66 -1.17
N PHE A 68 6.57 -1.93 -0.46
CA PHE A 68 7.90 -2.13 -1.06
C PHE A 68 8.19 -3.60 -1.38
N VAL A 69 7.47 -4.53 -0.75
CA VAL A 69 7.65 -5.98 -0.95
C VAL A 69 6.49 -6.54 -1.76
N GLU A 70 5.30 -6.58 -1.17
CA GLU A 70 4.09 -7.12 -1.78
C GLU A 70 2.86 -6.64 -1.01
N CYS A 71 1.86 -6.17 -1.76
CA CYS A 71 0.52 -5.94 -1.23
C CYS A 71 -0.37 -7.15 -1.57
N THR A 72 -1.09 -7.64 -0.57
CA THR A 72 -2.02 -8.76 -0.67
C THR A 72 -3.46 -8.27 -0.59
N LEU A 73 -4.40 -8.96 -1.23
CA LEU A 73 -5.81 -8.59 -1.15
C LEU A 73 -6.25 -8.59 0.32
N GLN A 74 -6.84 -7.47 0.74
CA GLN A 74 -7.48 -7.38 2.04
C GLN A 74 -8.65 -8.36 2.02
N GLN A 75 -8.43 -9.54 2.61
CA GLN A 75 -9.53 -10.43 2.92
C GLN A 75 -10.43 -9.62 3.85
N SER A 76 -11.58 -9.19 3.35
CA SER A 76 -12.71 -8.87 4.20
C SER A 76 -12.89 -10.11 5.04
N SER A 77 -12.47 -10.05 6.31
CA SER A 77 -12.77 -11.10 7.26
C SER A 77 -14.25 -11.42 7.06
N PRO A 78 -14.63 -12.69 6.85
CA PRO A 78 -16.04 -13.02 6.85
C PRO A 78 -16.57 -12.41 8.14
N ILE A 79 -17.59 -11.56 8.00
CA ILE A 79 -18.34 -10.99 9.12
C ILE A 79 -18.49 -12.16 10.08
N GLN A 80 -17.82 -12.10 11.23
CA GLN A 80 -17.84 -13.19 12.18
C GLN A 80 -19.30 -13.30 12.58
N GLU A 81 -20.02 -14.23 11.93
CA GLU A 81 -21.44 -14.43 12.14
C GLU A 81 -21.57 -14.58 13.63
N THR A 82 -22.28 -13.62 14.21
CA THR A 82 -22.51 -13.46 15.63
C THR A 82 -22.86 -14.83 16.17
N SER A 83 -21.90 -15.50 16.83
CA SER A 83 -22.15 -16.83 17.39
C SER A 83 -23.27 -16.63 18.39
N THR A 84 -24.46 -17.12 18.06
CA THR A 84 -25.59 -16.97 18.96
C THR A 84 -25.24 -17.69 20.25
N PRO A 85 -25.68 -17.20 21.41
CA PRO A 85 -25.28 -17.74 22.71
C PRO A 85 -25.75 -19.19 22.95
N CYS A 86 -26.48 -19.79 22.00
CA CYS A 86 -26.89 -21.19 22.01
C CYS A 86 -26.17 -22.07 20.96
N SER A 87 -25.17 -21.55 20.23
CA SER A 87 -24.42 -22.30 19.22
C SER A 87 -22.90 -22.10 19.35
N PRO A 88 -22.14 -23.09 19.88
CA PRO A 88 -22.61 -24.35 20.43
C PRO A 88 -23.34 -24.16 21.78
N SER A 89 -24.32 -25.03 22.08
CA SER A 89 -25.14 -24.91 23.30
C SER A 89 -24.26 -24.98 24.56
N PRO A 90 -24.27 -23.95 25.43
CA PRO A 90 -23.58 -23.98 26.72
C PRO A 90 -24.31 -24.82 27.78
N CYS A 91 -25.50 -25.33 27.46
CA CYS A 91 -26.35 -26.05 28.41
C CYS A 91 -25.94 -27.53 28.54
N GLY A 92 -26.05 -28.07 29.76
CA GLY A 92 -25.71 -29.46 30.07
C GLY A 92 -26.65 -30.50 29.45
N SER A 93 -26.36 -31.77 29.70
CA SER A 93 -27.14 -32.92 29.21
C SER A 93 -28.63 -32.79 29.57
N ASN A 94 -29.51 -32.96 28.58
CA ASN A 94 -30.97 -32.80 28.70
C ASN A 94 -31.47 -31.36 28.95
N ALA A 95 -30.64 -30.33 28.79
CA ALA A 95 -31.09 -28.94 28.86
C ALA A 95 -31.20 -28.29 27.47
N VAL A 96 -32.33 -27.63 27.22
CA VAL A 96 -32.62 -26.87 26.00
C VAL A 96 -32.14 -25.43 26.16
N CYS A 97 -31.26 -24.98 25.28
CA CYS A 97 -30.84 -23.58 25.22
C CYS A 97 -31.89 -22.74 24.48
N ARG A 98 -32.31 -21.62 25.07
CA ARG A 98 -33.17 -20.59 24.47
C ARG A 98 -32.48 -19.23 24.57
N GLU A 99 -32.47 -18.48 23.48
CA GLU A 99 -31.94 -17.12 23.50
C GLU A 99 -32.94 -16.16 24.16
N GLN A 100 -32.51 -15.43 25.20
CA GLN A 100 -33.28 -14.37 25.84
C GLN A 100 -32.41 -13.11 25.97
N ASN A 101 -32.82 -12.01 25.34
CA ASN A 101 -32.11 -10.72 25.37
C ASN A 101 -30.61 -10.80 24.94
N GLY A 102 -30.28 -11.67 24.00
CA GLY A 102 -28.90 -11.87 23.54
C GLY A 102 -28.03 -12.73 24.47
N ALA A 103 -28.61 -13.36 25.49
CA ALA A 103 -27.95 -14.35 26.34
C ALA A 103 -28.61 -15.74 26.21
N GLY A 104 -27.82 -16.80 26.39
CA GLY A 104 -28.29 -18.18 26.34
C GLY A 104 -28.90 -18.58 27.68
N SER A 105 -30.17 -18.97 27.68
CA SER A 105 -30.91 -19.41 28.85
C SER A 105 -31.16 -20.92 28.76
N CYS A 106 -30.70 -21.67 29.74
CA CYS A 106 -30.85 -23.13 29.78
C CYS A 106 -32.13 -23.53 30.53
N THR A 107 -32.98 -24.31 29.89
CA THR A 107 -34.17 -24.90 30.50
C THR A 107 -34.04 -26.42 30.49
N CYS A 108 -34.16 -27.06 31.66
CA CYS A 108 -34.16 -28.53 31.77
C CYS A 108 -35.52 -29.14 31.43
#